data_AF-A0A2E4KX95-F1
#
_entry.id   AF-A0A2E4KX95-F1
#
_cell.length_a   1.000
_cell.length_b   1.000
_cell.length_c   1.000
_cell.angle_alpha   90.00
_cell.angle_beta   90.00
_cell.angle_gamma   90.00
#
_symmetry.space_group_name_H-M   'P 1'
#
loop_
_entity.id
_entity.type
_entity.pdbx_description
1 polymer ?
#
loop_
_entity_poly.entity_id
_entity_poly.type
_entity_poly.pdbx_seq_one_letter_code
_entity_poly.pdbx_strand_id
1 'polypeptide(L)'
;MRRSMKRFLPIVMLLMAAPLATPVRADLIHRLTTSTQLSVDGAATQATRIGSTYSVSGNNITAGTMGGLTKSSGDSAATAAASQTQGSYSVTTAGSAFSLTESFVMGDAVNPIGTGVDVSTGIVADMPAYGSVTTQSGGVAGSLAGTITSAGVMTLTAGGAGTTATGQFVSEISVD
;
A
#
# COMPACT_ATOMS: atom_id res chain seq x y z
N MET A 1 -49.72 -87.56 -23.82
CA MET A 1 -49.88 -86.43 -24.77
C MET A 1 -49.26 -85.19 -24.14
N ARG A 2 -48.04 -84.82 -24.57
CA ARG A 2 -47.24 -83.68 -24.07
C ARG A 2 -47.94 -82.36 -24.43
N ARG A 3 -48.32 -81.53 -23.45
CA ARG A 3 -48.77 -80.14 -23.69
C ARG A 3 -47.82 -79.17 -22.99
N SER A 4 -47.20 -78.32 -23.80
CA SER A 4 -46.09 -77.41 -23.45
C SER A 4 -46.45 -76.37 -22.39
N MET A 5 -45.84 -76.46 -21.19
CA MET A 5 -45.79 -75.39 -20.18
C MET A 5 -44.55 -74.49 -20.39
N LYS A 6 -44.30 -74.02 -21.62
CA LYS A 6 -43.16 -73.12 -21.92
C LYS A 6 -43.59 -71.66 -22.19
N ARG A 7 -44.88 -71.35 -22.02
CA ARG A 7 -45.47 -70.06 -22.42
C ARG A 7 -45.55 -69.01 -21.30
N PHE A 8 -45.33 -69.39 -20.04
CA PHE A 8 -45.42 -68.48 -18.88
C PHE A 8 -44.06 -68.07 -18.28
N LEU A 9 -42.97 -68.77 -18.65
CA LEU A 9 -41.62 -68.44 -18.21
C LEU A 9 -41.17 -66.99 -18.56
N PRO A 10 -41.47 -66.42 -19.75
CA PRO A 10 -41.07 -65.04 -20.03
C PRO A 10 -41.83 -64.01 -19.18
N ILE A 11 -43.07 -64.31 -18.76
CA ILE A 11 -43.89 -63.41 -17.93
C ILE A 11 -43.39 -63.42 -16.48
N VAL A 12 -43.01 -64.59 -15.96
CA VAL A 12 -42.42 -64.72 -14.62
C VAL A 12 -41.04 -64.07 -14.55
N MET A 13 -40.22 -64.19 -15.61
CA MET A 13 -38.95 -63.47 -15.70
C MET A 13 -39.14 -61.95 -15.79
N LEU A 14 -40.16 -61.47 -16.51
CA LEU A 14 -40.47 -60.03 -16.58
C LEU A 14 -40.94 -59.48 -15.22
N LEU A 15 -41.73 -60.25 -14.45
CA LEU A 15 -42.15 -59.86 -13.11
C LEU A 15 -41.01 -59.92 -12.08
N MET A 16 -40.06 -60.84 -12.23
CA MET A 16 -38.88 -60.94 -11.35
C MET A 16 -37.77 -59.94 -11.70
N ALA A 17 -37.80 -59.35 -12.90
CA ALA A 17 -36.93 -58.23 -13.28
C ALA A 17 -37.48 -56.85 -12.85
N ALA A 18 -38.77 -56.76 -12.48
CA ALA A 18 -39.41 -55.52 -12.05
C ALA A 18 -38.75 -54.84 -10.83
N PRO A 19 -38.30 -55.55 -9.76
CA PRO A 19 -37.60 -54.90 -8.64
C PRO A 19 -36.14 -54.52 -8.95
N LEU A 20 -35.54 -55.01 -10.05
CA LEU A 20 -34.24 -54.52 -10.53
C LEU A 20 -34.36 -53.29 -11.45
N ALA A 21 -35.59 -52.96 -11.87
CA ALA A 21 -35.89 -51.82 -12.74
C ALA A 21 -36.43 -50.61 -11.98
N THR A 22 -36.47 -50.65 -10.64
CA THR A 22 -36.73 -49.43 -9.86
C THR A 22 -35.47 -48.58 -9.90
N PRO A 23 -35.50 -47.35 -10.46
CA PRO A 23 -34.35 -46.46 -10.36
C PRO A 23 -34.11 -46.20 -8.86
N VAL A 24 -32.95 -46.63 -8.35
CA VAL A 24 -32.45 -46.15 -7.06
C VAL A 24 -32.35 -44.64 -7.22
N ARG A 25 -33.26 -43.91 -6.58
CA ARG A 25 -33.22 -42.45 -6.50
C ARG A 25 -32.19 -42.11 -5.44
N ALA A 26 -30.91 -42.23 -5.79
CA ALA A 26 -29.85 -41.65 -4.98
C ALA A 26 -30.02 -40.13 -4.98
N ASP A 27 -30.04 -39.51 -3.81
CA ASP A 27 -30.13 -38.05 -3.74
C ASP A 27 -28.74 -37.48 -4.01
N LEU A 28 -28.65 -36.59 -4.99
CA LEU A 28 -27.39 -36.00 -5.41
C LEU A 28 -27.29 -34.61 -4.78
N ILE A 29 -26.61 -34.53 -3.64
CA ILE A 29 -26.43 -33.26 -2.94
C ILE A 29 -25.17 -32.60 -3.47
N HIS A 30 -25.35 -31.53 -4.25
CA HIS A 30 -24.27 -30.69 -4.76
C HIS A 30 -24.15 -29.42 -3.92
N ARG A 31 -23.01 -29.24 -3.25
CA ARG A 31 -22.71 -28.04 -2.46
C ARG A 31 -21.58 -27.28 -3.11
N LEU A 32 -21.87 -26.05 -3.51
CA LEU A 32 -20.88 -25.09 -4.00
C LEU A 32 -20.68 -24.03 -2.92
N THR A 33 -19.47 -23.94 -2.36
CA THR A 33 -19.09 -22.87 -1.44
C THR A 33 -18.03 -22.00 -2.08
N THR A 34 -18.29 -20.70 -2.17
CA THR A 34 -17.37 -19.70 -2.69
C THR A 34 -17.05 -18.68 -1.60
N SER A 35 -15.76 -18.38 -1.41
CA SER A 35 -15.31 -17.37 -0.45
C SER A 35 -14.14 -16.59 -1.01
N THR A 36 -14.16 -15.28 -0.79
CA THR A 36 -13.05 -14.36 -1.09
C THR A 36 -12.74 -13.54 0.16
N GLN A 37 -11.50 -13.58 0.62
CA GLN A 37 -11.00 -12.73 1.70
C GLN A 37 -9.87 -11.87 1.15
N LEU A 38 -9.95 -10.56 1.40
CA LEU A 38 -8.99 -9.60 0.88
C LEU A 38 -8.57 -8.64 2.00
N SER A 39 -7.26 -8.50 2.21
CA SER A 39 -6.63 -7.57 3.15
C SER A 39 -5.59 -6.73 2.41
N VAL A 40 -5.46 -5.45 2.78
CA VAL A 40 -4.47 -4.54 2.21
C VAL A 40 -3.75 -3.82 3.33
N ASP A 41 -2.43 -3.98 3.40
CA ASP A 41 -1.59 -3.28 4.37
C ASP A 41 -1.31 -1.83 3.91
N GLY A 42 -1.24 -0.92 4.88
CA GLY A 42 -0.97 0.49 4.63
C GLY A 42 0.51 0.78 4.38
N ALA A 43 0.81 1.72 3.48
CA ALA A 43 2.16 2.23 3.31
C ALA A 43 2.51 3.23 4.43
N ALA A 44 3.73 3.12 4.97
CA ALA A 44 4.28 4.04 5.96
C ALA A 44 5.61 4.62 5.46
N THR A 45 5.77 5.93 5.61
CA THR A 45 7.01 6.65 5.29
C THR A 45 7.40 7.55 6.45
N GLN A 46 8.72 7.66 6.70
CA GLN A 46 9.29 8.51 7.73
C GLN A 46 10.34 9.43 7.11
N ALA A 47 10.23 10.73 7.37
CA ALA A 47 11.23 11.73 6.96
C ALA A 47 11.55 12.68 8.11
N THR A 48 12.83 13.01 8.21
CA THR A 48 13.36 14.03 9.12
C THR A 48 14.02 15.11 8.28
N ARG A 49 13.57 16.35 8.42
CA ARG A 49 14.16 17.51 7.73
C ARG A 49 15.11 18.24 8.65
N ILE A 50 16.18 18.78 8.07
CA ILE A 50 17.17 19.57 8.80
C ILE A 50 16.92 21.06 8.53
N GLY A 51 16.92 21.87 9.57
CA GLY A 51 16.83 23.32 9.46
C GLY A 51 18.16 23.95 9.09
N SER A 52 18.15 25.08 8.39
CA SER A 52 19.39 25.83 8.13
C SER A 52 20.01 26.28 9.46
N THR A 53 21.32 26.10 9.61
CA THR A 53 22.07 26.55 10.79
C THR A 53 23.27 27.37 10.35
N TYR A 54 23.50 28.48 11.04
CA TYR A 54 24.64 29.36 10.81
C TYR A 54 25.32 29.67 12.13
N SER A 55 26.65 29.56 12.16
CA SER A 55 27.46 29.94 13.31
C SER A 55 28.73 30.65 12.86
N VAL A 56 29.09 31.69 13.60
CA VAL A 56 30.34 32.42 13.41
C VAL A 56 30.96 32.68 14.77
N SER A 57 32.26 32.42 14.87
CA SER A 57 33.06 32.65 16.06
C SER A 57 34.45 33.12 15.65
N GLY A 58 35.00 34.07 16.40
CA GLY A 58 36.33 34.58 16.11
C GLY A 58 36.82 35.58 17.14
N ASN A 59 38.09 35.94 17.00
CA ASN A 59 38.77 36.95 17.81
C ASN A 59 39.57 37.89 16.90
N ASN A 60 39.79 39.12 17.36
CA ASN A 60 40.48 40.18 16.63
C ASN A 60 39.79 40.50 15.28
N ILE A 61 38.45 40.48 15.30
CA ILE A 61 37.58 40.72 14.15
C ILE A 61 36.67 41.90 14.45
N THR A 62 36.58 42.82 13.49
CA THR A 62 35.49 43.80 13.43
C THR A 62 34.52 43.34 12.34
N ALA A 63 33.24 43.15 12.71
CA ALA A 63 32.20 42.88 11.73
C ALA A 63 31.67 44.20 11.16
N GLY A 64 31.76 44.38 9.84
CA GLY A 64 31.08 45.47 9.14
C GLY A 64 29.59 45.18 9.01
N THR A 65 29.27 43.98 8.55
CA THR A 65 27.92 43.41 8.50
C THR A 65 27.99 42.00 9.07
N MET A 66 27.09 41.66 9.99
CA MET A 66 26.98 40.29 10.47
C MET A 66 26.43 39.39 9.36
N GLY A 67 27.09 38.24 9.16
CA GLY A 67 26.46 37.15 8.41
C GLY A 67 25.30 36.56 9.20
N GLY A 68 24.40 35.87 8.51
CA GLY A 68 23.22 35.32 9.17
C GLY A 68 22.32 34.55 8.21
N LEU A 69 21.27 33.94 8.75
CA LEU A 69 20.25 33.31 7.92
C LEU A 69 19.20 34.35 7.53
N THR A 70 18.92 34.44 6.24
CA THR A 70 17.87 35.30 5.70
C THR A 70 16.91 34.49 4.85
N LYS A 71 15.73 35.07 4.60
CA LYS A 71 14.83 34.53 3.59
C LYS A 71 15.54 34.65 2.23
N SER A 72 15.56 33.55 1.47
CA SER A 72 16.06 33.60 0.09
C SER A 72 15.26 34.63 -0.73
N SER A 73 15.98 35.45 -1.50
CA SER A 73 15.39 36.52 -2.30
C SER A 73 14.52 35.93 -3.42
N GLY A 74 13.25 36.33 -3.47
CA GLY A 74 12.27 35.79 -4.42
C GLY A 74 11.35 34.70 -3.86
N ASP A 75 11.61 34.20 -2.65
CA ASP A 75 10.72 33.23 -2.02
C ASP A 75 9.46 33.88 -1.46
N SER A 76 8.30 33.35 -1.87
CA SER A 76 7.12 33.41 -0.99
C SER A 76 7.50 32.63 0.27
N ALA A 77 7.41 33.26 1.44
CA ALA A 77 8.10 32.85 2.67
C ALA A 77 7.74 31.48 3.26
N ALA A 78 7.02 30.65 2.50
CA ALA A 78 6.53 29.38 2.94
C ALA A 78 7.39 28.20 2.48
N THR A 79 8.33 28.30 1.52
CA THR A 79 8.87 27.10 0.83
C THR A 79 10.39 26.90 0.75
N ALA A 80 11.24 27.92 0.60
CA ALA A 80 12.69 27.63 0.55
C ALA A 80 13.34 27.48 1.92
N ALA A 81 14.49 26.78 1.93
CA ALA A 81 15.43 26.82 3.03
C ALA A 81 15.94 28.25 3.25
N ALA A 82 16.19 28.63 4.51
CA ALA A 82 16.82 29.90 4.80
C ALA A 82 18.25 29.91 4.24
N SER A 83 18.58 30.93 3.45
CA SER A 83 19.88 31.09 2.83
C SER A 83 20.82 31.88 3.72
N GLN A 84 22.13 31.69 3.57
CA GLN A 84 23.12 32.47 4.29
C GLN A 84 23.33 33.82 3.60
N THR A 85 23.32 34.88 4.40
CA THR A 85 23.82 36.21 4.05
C THR A 85 25.27 36.26 4.45
N GLN A 86 26.15 36.61 3.50
CA GLN A 86 27.57 36.76 3.78
C GLN A 86 27.81 37.91 4.76
N GLY A 87 28.57 37.63 5.81
CA GLY A 87 29.11 38.67 6.68
C GLY A 87 30.33 39.33 6.06
N SER A 88 30.64 40.54 6.51
CA SER A 88 31.90 41.21 6.20
C SER A 88 32.70 41.35 7.48
N TYR A 89 33.89 40.75 7.50
CA TYR A 89 34.77 40.71 8.66
C TYR A 89 36.14 41.25 8.29
N SER A 90 36.66 42.18 9.08
CA SER A 90 38.00 42.73 8.93
C SER A 90 38.81 42.48 10.20
N VAL A 91 40.14 42.42 10.06
CA VAL A 91 41.04 42.30 11.21
C VAL A 91 41.04 43.62 11.98
N THR A 92 40.73 43.58 13.28
CA THR A 92 40.63 44.80 14.11
C THR A 92 42.00 45.43 14.36
N THR A 93 42.99 44.61 14.70
CA THR A 93 44.36 45.06 15.01
C THR A 93 45.37 44.31 14.16
N ALA A 94 45.96 45.02 13.20
CA ALA A 94 46.99 44.47 12.31
C ALA A 94 48.21 44.00 13.12
N GLY A 95 48.74 42.82 12.77
CA GLY A 95 49.89 42.22 13.47
C GLY A 95 49.54 41.45 14.75
N SER A 96 48.29 41.49 15.24
CA SER A 96 47.82 40.63 16.33
C SER A 96 47.28 39.30 15.81
N ALA A 97 47.32 38.26 16.65
CA ALA A 97 46.75 36.96 16.31
C ALA A 97 45.25 37.08 15.96
N PHE A 98 44.81 36.33 14.97
CA PHE A 98 43.46 36.38 14.41
C PHE A 98 42.93 34.96 14.23
N SER A 99 41.65 34.76 14.51
CA SER A 99 40.95 33.52 14.21
C SER A 99 39.52 33.82 13.81
N LEU A 100 39.06 33.21 12.72
CA LEU A 100 37.66 33.19 12.29
C LEU A 100 37.28 31.76 11.96
N THR A 101 36.15 31.32 12.48
CA THR A 101 35.48 30.10 12.06
C THR A 101 34.04 30.45 11.73
N GLU A 102 33.64 30.13 10.51
CA GLU A 102 32.29 30.32 10.01
C GLU A 102 31.80 28.97 9.47
N SER A 103 30.61 28.58 9.88
CA SER A 103 29.98 27.33 9.43
C SER A 103 28.53 27.59 9.08
N PHE A 104 28.14 27.09 7.91
CA PHE A 104 26.77 27.15 7.42
C PHE A 104 26.37 25.77 6.90
N VAL A 105 25.19 25.34 7.34
CA VAL A 105 24.51 24.18 6.77
C VAL A 105 23.20 24.69 6.18
N MET A 106 23.04 24.49 4.88
CA MET A 106 21.78 24.75 4.21
C MET A 106 20.79 23.66 4.61
N GLY A 107 19.63 24.07 5.15
CA GLY A 107 18.54 23.15 5.45
C GLY A 107 17.77 22.75 4.21
N ASP A 108 16.73 21.96 4.42
CA ASP A 108 15.87 21.51 3.34
C ASP A 108 14.86 22.61 2.93
N ALA A 109 14.36 22.57 1.68
CA ALA A 109 13.18 23.32 1.25
C ALA A 109 11.88 22.61 1.68
N VAL A 110 10.82 23.35 2.02
CA VAL A 110 9.48 22.81 2.31
C VAL A 110 8.54 23.03 1.12
N ASN A 111 7.62 22.10 0.89
CA ASN A 111 6.52 22.30 -0.03
C ASN A 111 5.47 23.24 0.61
N PRO A 112 4.69 23.99 -0.20
CA PRO A 112 3.58 24.78 0.32
C PRO A 112 2.64 23.93 1.20
N ILE A 113 2.10 24.54 2.27
CA ILE A 113 1.09 23.90 3.13
C ILE A 113 -0.10 23.48 2.24
N GLY A 114 -0.40 22.18 2.23
CA GLY A 114 -1.51 21.61 1.44
C GLY A 114 -1.15 21.19 0.01
N THR A 115 0.12 21.29 -0.41
CA THR A 115 0.60 20.77 -1.71
C THR A 115 1.59 19.62 -1.56
N GLY A 116 1.71 19.08 -0.35
CA GLY A 116 2.47 17.87 -0.05
C GLY A 116 1.53 16.92 0.69
N VAL A 117 1.47 15.69 0.20
CA VAL A 117 0.55 14.61 0.60
C VAL A 117 -0.83 14.68 -0.06
N ASP A 118 -0.93 14.06 -1.24
CA ASP A 118 -2.18 13.47 -1.70
C ASP A 118 -2.10 11.95 -1.53
N VAL A 119 -3.08 11.37 -0.84
CA VAL A 119 -3.28 9.92 -0.84
C VAL A 119 -4.01 9.58 -2.14
N SER A 120 -3.25 9.50 -3.23
CA SER A 120 -3.75 8.99 -4.49
C SER A 120 -3.69 7.46 -4.42
N THR A 121 -4.85 6.79 -4.46
CA THR A 121 -4.98 5.32 -4.53
C THR A 121 -4.51 4.52 -3.30
N GLY A 122 -4.45 5.14 -2.11
CA GLY A 122 -4.08 4.44 -0.86
C GLY A 122 -2.59 4.23 -0.65
N ILE A 123 -1.79 4.79 -1.55
CA ILE A 123 -0.34 4.89 -1.43
C ILE A 123 -0.05 6.33 -1.01
N VAL A 124 0.88 6.52 -0.06
CA VAL A 124 1.43 7.85 0.24
C VAL A 124 2.26 8.25 -0.98
N ALA A 125 1.69 9.06 -1.87
CA ALA A 125 2.31 9.40 -3.15
C ALA A 125 3.50 10.37 -3.00
N ASP A 126 3.48 11.19 -1.94
CA ASP A 126 4.56 12.12 -1.62
C ASP A 126 4.63 12.40 -0.10
N MET A 127 5.81 12.76 0.40
CA MET A 127 6.04 12.99 1.82
C MET A 127 5.63 14.41 2.25
N PRO A 128 5.05 14.60 3.44
CA PRO A 128 4.75 15.93 3.96
C PRO A 128 6.03 16.70 4.27
N ALA A 129 6.03 17.98 3.94
CA ALA A 129 7.15 18.90 4.14
C ALA A 129 7.20 19.51 5.56
N TYR A 130 6.94 18.72 6.61
CA TYR A 130 7.04 19.20 8.01
C TYR A 130 8.17 18.51 8.77
N GLY A 131 8.59 19.11 9.88
CA GLY A 131 9.62 18.57 10.77
C GLY A 131 9.11 17.32 11.49
N SER A 132 9.73 16.17 11.20
CA SER A 132 9.41 14.84 11.73
C SER A 132 7.95 14.43 11.55
N VAL A 133 7.64 13.80 10.43
CA VAL A 133 6.30 13.29 10.15
C VAL A 133 6.33 11.79 9.89
N THR A 134 5.39 11.08 10.52
CA THR A 134 5.01 9.73 10.13
C THR A 134 3.67 9.81 9.44
N THR A 135 3.64 9.49 8.15
CA THR A 135 2.39 9.39 7.40
C THR A 135 2.03 7.93 7.25
N GLN A 136 0.79 7.59 7.59
CA GLN A 136 0.22 6.28 7.34
C GLN A 136 -1.00 6.45 6.45
N SER A 137 -1.01 5.76 5.31
CA SER A 137 -2.20 5.63 4.49
C SER A 137 -2.81 4.27 4.73
N GLY A 138 -4.14 4.20 4.88
CA GLY A 138 -4.85 2.92 4.83
C GLY A 138 -4.75 2.31 3.43
N GLY A 139 -4.65 0.98 3.34
CA GLY A 139 -4.73 0.28 2.06
C GLY A 139 -6.07 0.58 1.38
N VAL A 140 -6.06 1.16 0.19
CA VAL A 140 -7.28 1.41 -0.58
C VAL A 140 -7.54 0.21 -1.47
N ALA A 141 -8.77 -0.29 -1.45
CA ALA A 141 -9.23 -1.41 -2.27
C ALA A 141 -9.26 -1.11 -3.78
N GLY A 142 -8.47 -0.17 -4.32
CA GLY A 142 -8.65 0.50 -5.62
C GLY A 142 -9.32 -0.34 -6.71
N SER A 143 -8.59 -1.30 -7.28
CA SER A 143 -9.11 -2.29 -8.25
C SER A 143 -9.35 -3.67 -7.62
N LEU A 144 -9.44 -3.75 -6.30
CA LEU A 144 -9.58 -4.98 -5.54
C LEU A 144 -10.92 -5.65 -5.87
N ALA A 145 -10.86 -6.74 -6.62
CA ALA A 145 -12.04 -7.49 -7.05
C ALA A 145 -11.76 -8.98 -6.93
N GLY A 146 -12.67 -9.72 -6.29
CA GLY A 146 -12.63 -11.18 -6.21
C GLY A 146 -13.95 -11.73 -6.71
N THR A 147 -13.96 -12.30 -7.92
CA THR A 147 -15.14 -13.00 -8.46
C THR A 147 -14.84 -14.48 -8.54
N ILE A 148 -15.71 -15.29 -7.94
CA ILE A 148 -15.72 -16.74 -8.10
C ILE A 148 -17.07 -17.10 -8.69
N THR A 149 -17.09 -17.57 -9.94
CA THR A 149 -18.33 -18.02 -10.58
C THR A 149 -18.66 -19.44 -10.12
N SER A 150 -19.94 -19.81 -10.22
CA SER A 150 -20.40 -21.18 -9.98
C SER A 150 -19.82 -22.22 -10.94
N ALA A 151 -19.18 -21.77 -12.04
CA ALA A 151 -18.40 -22.60 -12.95
C ALA A 151 -16.93 -22.81 -12.49
N GLY A 152 -16.55 -22.33 -11.31
CA GLY A 152 -15.19 -22.44 -10.78
C GLY A 152 -14.19 -21.42 -11.36
N VAL A 153 -14.66 -20.45 -12.16
CA VAL A 153 -13.79 -19.40 -12.72
C VAL A 153 -13.51 -18.39 -11.62
N MET A 154 -12.23 -18.27 -11.25
CA MET A 154 -11.74 -17.40 -10.20
C MET A 154 -10.94 -16.24 -10.81
N THR A 155 -11.37 -15.01 -10.57
CA THR A 155 -10.63 -13.79 -10.95
C THR A 155 -10.35 -12.96 -9.70
N LEU A 156 -9.09 -12.85 -9.31
CA LEU A 156 -8.62 -11.99 -8.22
C LEU A 156 -7.77 -10.85 -8.81
N THR A 157 -8.22 -9.62 -8.62
CA THR A 157 -7.47 -8.41 -8.97
C THR A 157 -6.90 -7.82 -7.68
N ALA A 158 -5.57 -7.68 -7.62
CA ALA A 158 -4.90 -7.08 -6.46
C ALA A 158 -5.17 -5.57 -6.38
N GLY A 159 -5.37 -5.05 -5.16
CA GLY A 159 -5.70 -3.65 -4.90
C GLY A 159 -4.49 -2.70 -4.82
N GLY A 160 -3.27 -3.24 -4.73
CA GLY A 160 -2.03 -2.47 -4.59
C GLY A 160 -0.93 -3.23 -3.83
N ALA A 161 0.10 -2.51 -3.38
CA ALA A 161 1.17 -3.06 -2.54
C ALA A 161 0.61 -3.58 -1.20
N GLY A 162 1.17 -4.69 -0.69
CA GLY A 162 0.69 -5.29 0.57
C GLY A 162 -0.69 -5.95 0.50
N THR A 163 -1.23 -6.20 -0.69
CA THR A 163 -2.50 -6.92 -0.84
C THR A 163 -2.28 -8.42 -0.67
N THR A 164 -3.02 -9.03 0.26
CA THR A 164 -3.21 -10.49 0.31
C THR A 164 -4.64 -10.80 -0.09
N ALA A 165 -4.82 -11.64 -1.11
CA ALA A 165 -6.13 -12.05 -1.59
C ALA A 165 -6.20 -13.58 -1.66
N THR A 166 -7.13 -14.16 -0.90
CA THR A 166 -7.35 -15.60 -0.84
C THR A 166 -8.71 -15.92 -1.46
N GLY A 167 -8.71 -16.70 -2.53
CA GLY A 167 -9.91 -17.20 -3.20
C GLY A 167 -10.07 -18.69 -2.96
N GLN A 168 -11.27 -19.10 -2.54
CA GLN A 168 -11.58 -20.51 -2.30
C GLN A 168 -12.84 -20.92 -3.06
N PHE A 169 -12.70 -21.98 -3.87
CA PHE A 169 -13.81 -22.68 -4.51
C PHE A 169 -13.79 -24.15 -4.05
N VAL A 170 -14.85 -24.58 -3.37
CA VAL A 170 -15.03 -25.98 -2.97
C VAL A 170 -16.30 -26.51 -3.63
N SER A 171 -16.14 -27.59 -4.39
CA SER A 171 -17.25 -28.35 -4.98
C SER A 171 -17.28 -29.72 -4.34
N GLU A 172 -18.36 -29.99 -3.61
CA GLU A 172 -18.61 -31.29 -2.99
C GLU A 172 -19.84 -31.94 -3.61
N ILE A 173 -19.71 -33.22 -3.93
CA ILE A 173 -20.81 -34.07 -4.42
C ILE A 173 -20.89 -35.25 -3.45
N SER A 174 -22.02 -35.33 -2.73
CA SER A 174 -22.39 -36.54 -1.97
C SER A 174 -23.46 -37.31 -2.73
N VAL A 175 -23.41 -38.63 -2.61
CA VAL A 175 -24.39 -39.54 -3.18
C VAL A 175 -24.85 -40.45 -2.03
N ASP A 176 -26.10 -40.28 -1.62
CA ASP A 176 -26.72 -41.03 -0.52
C ASP A 176 -27.75 -42.06 -1.04
#